data_AF-A0A6A3KS09-F1
#
_entry.id   AF-A0A6A3KS09-F1
#
_cell.length_a   1.000
_cell.length_b   1.000
_cell.length_c   1.000
_cell.angle_alpha   90.00
_cell.angle_beta   90.00
_cell.angle_gamma   90.00
#
_symmetry.space_group_name_H-M   'P 1'
#
loop_
_entity.id
_entity.type
_entity.pdbx_description
1 polymer ?
#
loop_
_entity_poly.entity_id
_entity_poly.type
_entity_poly.pdbx_seq_one_letter_code
_entity_poly.pdbx_strand_id
1 'polypeptide(L)'
;MTDSNRQRRKPRAEEELRDEGVKAIGFQVRSASGAAGTGSTNHLLVYSTRSCWQSYVRPKETLVLALECKTLLSELRILNKNACAVSVSVAVENRLRSYVHVKQVENLPHNRELCVALPFFPCNFIRLQFERQALPSVAVYAVQPLGIPSDDIEVESGPSLCTVLSHTTENLLFGTSLRASQPFMDCLSDRHSGSPEWMAGQRGYLLDERIARLETALFS
;
A
#
# COMPACT_ATOMS: atom_id res chain seq x y z
N MET A 1 -56.34 9.05 -12.01
CA MET A 1 -55.43 8.21 -12.82
C MET A 1 -54.39 9.16 -13.42
N THR A 2 -53.12 9.19 -13.05
CA THR A 2 -52.27 8.32 -12.22
C THR A 2 -51.04 9.15 -11.84
N ASP A 3 -50.68 9.08 -10.55
CA ASP A 3 -49.37 9.42 -9.99
C ASP A 3 -48.19 8.91 -10.83
N SER A 4 -47.09 9.67 -10.83
CA SER A 4 -45.74 9.10 -10.72
C SER A 4 -44.71 10.19 -10.39
N ASN A 5 -44.73 10.57 -9.12
CA ASN A 5 -43.60 11.06 -8.36
C ASN A 5 -42.39 10.12 -8.55
N ARG A 6 -41.29 10.62 -9.13
CA ARG A 6 -40.01 9.88 -9.18
C ARG A 6 -38.92 10.72 -8.52
N GLN A 7 -38.95 10.69 -7.18
CA GLN A 7 -37.85 11.04 -6.29
C GLN A 7 -36.53 10.49 -6.83
N ARG A 8 -35.69 11.37 -7.39
CA ARG A 8 -34.27 11.09 -7.58
C ARG A 8 -33.61 11.08 -6.21
N ARG A 9 -33.43 9.87 -5.69
CA ARG A 9 -32.62 9.54 -4.51
C ARG A 9 -31.29 10.32 -4.55
N LYS A 10 -31.09 11.24 -3.61
CA LYS A 10 -29.77 11.68 -3.17
C LYS A 10 -29.27 10.64 -2.16
N PRO A 11 -28.08 10.06 -2.35
CA PRO A 11 -27.26 9.63 -1.23
C PRO A 11 -25.99 10.49 -1.27
N ARG A 12 -25.93 11.56 -0.47
CA ARG A 12 -24.71 12.37 -0.30
C ARG A 12 -24.47 12.89 1.12
N ALA A 13 -25.33 12.60 2.08
CA ALA A 13 -25.20 13.13 3.44
C ALA A 13 -24.71 12.10 4.47
N GLU A 14 -24.67 10.80 4.15
CA GLU A 14 -24.23 9.75 5.09
C GLU A 14 -22.73 9.43 5.00
N GLU A 15 -22.04 9.81 3.91
CA GLU A 15 -20.58 9.65 3.78
C GLU A 15 -19.79 10.77 4.45
N GLU A 16 -20.34 11.98 4.54
CA GLU A 16 -19.67 13.15 5.13
C GLU A 16 -19.48 13.05 6.66
N LEU A 17 -20.25 12.19 7.34
CA LEU A 17 -20.16 11.98 8.79
C LEU A 17 -19.07 10.97 9.23
N ARG A 18 -18.39 10.30 8.28
CA ARG A 18 -17.36 9.28 8.61
C ARG A 18 -15.93 9.82 8.54
N ASP A 19 -15.73 11.04 8.05
CA ASP A 19 -14.43 11.57 7.64
C ASP A 19 -13.92 12.71 8.54
N GLU A 20 -14.45 12.85 9.77
CA GLU A 20 -13.95 13.81 10.76
C GLU A 20 -12.48 13.46 11.11
N GLY A 21 -11.55 14.17 10.47
CA GLY A 21 -10.10 14.08 10.71
C GLY A 21 -9.27 13.50 9.56
N VAL A 22 -9.89 12.87 8.55
CA VAL A 22 -9.14 12.35 7.38
C VAL A 22 -8.84 13.50 6.42
N LYS A 23 -7.55 13.67 6.11
CA LYS A 23 -7.10 14.71 5.18
C LYS A 23 -6.08 14.19 4.18
N ALA A 24 -5.94 14.92 3.08
CA ALA A 24 -4.90 14.64 2.10
C ALA A 24 -3.52 14.91 2.71
N ILE A 25 -2.61 13.94 2.58
CA ILE A 25 -1.29 13.98 3.18
C ILE A 25 -0.25 14.38 2.14
N GLY A 26 0.54 15.41 2.46
CA GLY A 26 1.67 15.81 1.65
C GLY A 26 2.74 14.71 1.61
N PHE A 27 3.41 14.57 0.47
CA PHE A 27 4.46 13.57 0.31
C PHE A 27 5.54 14.03 -0.68
N GLN A 28 6.69 13.38 -0.59
CA GLN A 28 7.81 13.53 -1.52
C GLN A 28 8.12 12.18 -2.17
N VAL A 29 8.43 12.18 -3.46
CA VAL A 29 8.85 10.95 -4.16
C VAL A 29 10.32 10.68 -3.84
N ARG A 30 10.60 9.61 -3.09
CA ARG A 30 11.97 9.20 -2.71
C ARG A 30 12.68 8.42 -3.81
N SER A 31 11.96 7.56 -4.50
CA SER A 31 12.51 6.78 -5.60
C SER A 31 11.43 6.41 -6.61
N ALA A 32 11.85 6.32 -7.87
CA ALA A 32 11.03 5.90 -8.99
C ALA A 32 11.93 5.07 -9.93
N SER A 33 11.57 3.81 -10.18
CA SER A 33 12.44 2.87 -10.90
C SER A 33 12.67 3.18 -12.39
N GLY A 34 11.91 4.12 -12.95
CA GLY A 34 11.95 4.41 -14.39
C GLY A 34 11.62 5.85 -14.77
N ALA A 35 11.80 6.83 -13.87
CA ALA A 35 11.41 8.21 -14.15
C ALA A 35 12.12 8.81 -15.37
N ALA A 36 11.33 9.26 -16.34
CA ALA A 36 11.79 10.05 -17.47
C ALA A 36 12.18 11.47 -17.05
N GLY A 37 13.42 11.63 -16.58
CA GLY A 37 13.96 12.90 -16.12
C GLY A 37 13.40 13.35 -14.75
N THR A 38 14.15 14.22 -14.09
CA THR A 38 13.88 14.73 -12.72
C THR A 38 12.56 15.49 -12.57
N GLY A 39 11.94 15.95 -13.68
CA GLY A 39 10.65 16.65 -13.66
C GLY A 39 9.41 15.74 -13.69
N SER A 40 9.54 14.49 -14.12
CA SER A 40 8.39 13.58 -14.34
C SER A 40 7.68 13.17 -13.05
N THR A 41 8.40 13.07 -11.93
CA THR A 41 7.83 12.67 -10.63
C THR A 41 7.07 13.78 -9.94
N ASN A 42 7.37 15.06 -10.23
CA ASN A 42 6.65 16.20 -9.65
C ASN A 42 5.20 16.27 -10.13
N HIS A 43 4.91 15.72 -11.31
CA HIS A 43 3.55 15.59 -11.83
C HIS A 43 2.66 14.75 -10.92
N LEU A 44 3.23 13.81 -10.14
CA LEU A 44 2.45 12.98 -9.21
C LEU A 44 1.88 13.77 -8.03
N LEU A 45 2.52 14.88 -7.68
CA LEU A 45 2.15 15.73 -6.54
C LEU A 45 0.93 16.61 -6.87
N VAL A 46 0.75 16.95 -8.14
CA VAL A 46 -0.36 17.77 -8.60
C VAL A 46 -1.51 16.86 -8.98
N TYR A 47 -2.62 16.90 -8.24
CA TYR A 47 -3.80 16.08 -8.50
C TYR A 47 -4.55 16.56 -9.76
N SER A 48 -4.02 16.20 -10.93
CA SER A 48 -4.54 16.62 -12.24
C SER A 48 -4.27 15.59 -13.33
N THR A 49 -5.15 15.52 -14.33
CA THR A 49 -4.97 14.68 -15.53
C THR A 49 -4.17 15.38 -16.65
N ARG A 50 -3.73 16.63 -16.43
CA ARG A 50 -3.01 17.43 -17.45
C ARG A 50 -1.57 16.98 -17.66
N SER A 51 -0.96 16.45 -16.62
CA SER A 51 0.41 15.94 -16.62
C SER A 51 0.45 14.55 -16.00
N CYS A 52 1.40 13.73 -16.39
CA CYS A 52 1.57 12.41 -15.78
C CYS A 52 3.05 12.12 -15.56
N TRP A 53 3.32 11.28 -14.55
CA TRP A 53 4.53 10.51 -14.52
C TRP A 53 4.42 9.35 -15.50
N GLN A 54 5.48 9.14 -16.26
CA GLN A 54 5.58 8.03 -17.20
C GLN A 54 6.96 7.40 -17.07
N SER A 55 6.97 6.07 -17.05
CA SER A 55 8.17 5.26 -17.04
C SER A 55 8.69 4.98 -18.44
N TYR A 56 9.96 4.60 -18.57
CA TYR A 56 10.55 4.31 -19.87
C TYR A 56 10.04 3.01 -20.49
N VAL A 57 10.59 1.85 -20.09
CA VAL A 57 10.29 0.55 -20.74
C VAL A 57 10.45 -0.59 -19.72
N ARG A 58 9.71 -0.56 -18.60
CA ARG A 58 9.59 -1.76 -17.76
C ARG A 58 8.12 -2.10 -17.53
N PRO A 59 7.76 -3.40 -17.60
CA PRO A 59 6.39 -3.85 -17.32
C PRO A 59 6.04 -3.73 -15.83
N LYS A 60 7.05 -3.64 -14.95
CA LYS A 60 6.88 -3.44 -13.52
C LYS A 60 7.70 -2.23 -13.10
N GLU A 61 7.03 -1.28 -12.46
CA GLU A 61 7.66 -0.06 -11.97
C GLU A 61 7.27 0.20 -10.53
N THR A 62 8.21 0.71 -9.75
CA THR A 62 8.07 1.00 -8.32
C THR A 62 8.20 2.48 -8.08
N LEU A 63 7.28 3.02 -7.29
CA LEU A 63 7.30 4.37 -6.72
C LEU A 63 7.36 4.26 -5.20
N VAL A 64 8.26 5.00 -4.57
CA VAL A 64 8.33 5.12 -3.11
C VAL A 64 8.02 6.56 -2.73
N LEU A 65 6.96 6.73 -1.96
CA LEU A 65 6.48 8.00 -1.44
C LEU A 65 6.89 8.09 0.03
N ALA A 66 7.50 9.21 0.42
CA ALA A 66 7.70 9.57 1.82
C ALA A 66 6.67 10.62 2.21
N LEU A 67 5.82 10.27 3.18
CA LEU A 67 4.87 11.21 3.76
C LEU A 67 5.62 12.29 4.55
N GLU A 68 5.06 13.50 4.60
CA GLU A 68 5.65 14.61 5.35
C GLU A 68 5.65 14.37 6.86
N CYS A 69 4.65 13.65 7.36
CA CYS A 69 4.50 13.26 8.75
C CYS A 69 4.02 11.81 8.87
N LYS A 70 4.18 11.23 10.07
CA LYS A 70 3.64 9.90 10.38
C LYS A 70 2.13 9.95 10.32
N THR A 71 1.52 9.06 9.54
CA THR A 71 0.09 9.10 9.28
C THR A 71 -0.53 7.72 9.48
N LEU A 72 -1.73 7.68 10.04
CA LEU A 72 -2.64 6.55 9.93
C LEU A 72 -3.32 6.58 8.56
N LEU A 73 -2.79 5.82 7.61
CA LEU A 73 -3.23 5.81 6.21
C LEU A 73 -4.56 5.06 6.05
N SER A 74 -5.62 5.78 5.68
CA SER A 74 -6.98 5.25 5.52
C SER A 74 -7.35 5.00 4.07
N GLU A 75 -6.90 5.85 3.15
CA GLU A 75 -7.24 5.74 1.74
C GLU A 75 -6.03 6.14 0.89
N LEU A 76 -5.88 5.47 -0.25
CA LEU A 76 -4.95 5.89 -1.29
C LEU A 76 -5.70 6.07 -2.60
N ARG A 77 -5.76 7.31 -3.08
CA ARG A 77 -6.35 7.67 -4.37
C ARG A 77 -5.28 7.72 -5.44
N ILE A 78 -5.53 7.04 -6.55
CA ILE A 78 -4.60 6.95 -7.68
C ILE A 78 -5.35 7.35 -8.95
N LEU A 79 -4.93 8.44 -9.59
CA LEU A 79 -5.38 8.79 -10.93
C LEU A 79 -4.60 7.97 -11.95
N ASN A 80 -5.15 6.81 -12.30
CA ASN A 80 -4.49 5.89 -13.20
C ASN A 80 -4.60 6.39 -14.64
N LYS A 81 -3.46 6.49 -15.33
CA LYS A 81 -3.46 6.65 -16.77
C LYS A 81 -3.59 5.29 -17.42
N ASN A 82 -2.67 4.37 -17.14
CA ASN A 82 -2.56 3.17 -17.97
C ASN A 82 -2.12 1.87 -17.27
N ALA A 83 -1.82 1.89 -15.97
CA ALA A 83 -1.42 0.70 -15.22
C ALA A 83 -2.57 -0.33 -15.17
N CYS A 84 -2.23 -1.62 -15.11
CA CYS A 84 -3.18 -2.74 -15.05
C CYS A 84 -3.36 -3.28 -13.63
N ALA A 85 -2.28 -3.32 -12.85
CA ALA A 85 -2.31 -3.72 -11.45
C ALA A 85 -1.51 -2.73 -10.59
N VAL A 86 -1.89 -2.60 -9.32
CA VAL A 86 -1.08 -1.89 -8.31
C VAL A 86 -1.01 -2.71 -7.03
N SER A 87 0.21 -2.87 -6.53
CA SER A 87 0.50 -3.46 -5.23
C SER A 87 0.97 -2.37 -4.27
N VAL A 88 0.26 -2.23 -3.16
CA VAL A 88 0.52 -1.24 -2.12
C VAL A 88 1.25 -1.91 -0.96
N SER A 89 2.41 -1.38 -0.62
CA SER A 89 3.15 -1.75 0.60
C SER A 89 3.41 -0.52 1.45
N VAL A 90 3.38 -0.66 2.76
CA VAL A 90 3.57 0.45 3.71
C VAL A 90 4.72 0.14 4.67
N ALA A 91 5.40 1.18 5.14
CA ALA A 91 6.48 1.06 6.12
C ALA A 91 6.58 2.31 7.00
N VAL A 92 7.10 2.15 8.22
CA VAL A 92 7.50 3.29 9.07
C VAL A 92 8.94 3.73 8.78
N GLU A 93 9.81 2.79 8.41
CA GLU A 93 11.20 3.06 8.02
C GLU A 93 11.44 2.76 6.54
N ASN A 94 12.24 3.60 5.87
CA ASN A 94 12.65 3.35 4.49
C ASN A 94 13.77 2.32 4.39
N ARG A 95 13.48 1.07 4.74
CA ARG A 95 14.37 -0.08 4.56
C ARG A 95 13.64 -1.13 3.74
N LEU A 96 14.35 -1.79 2.83
CA LEU A 96 13.75 -2.78 1.92
C LEU A 96 12.94 -3.87 2.66
N ARG A 97 13.42 -4.29 3.83
CA ARG A 97 12.80 -5.33 4.68
C ARG A 97 11.70 -4.82 5.62
N SER A 98 11.46 -3.51 5.68
CA SER A 98 10.46 -2.92 6.57
C SER A 98 9.10 -2.69 5.90
N TYR A 99 9.00 -2.90 4.58
CA TYR A 99 7.76 -2.76 3.84
C TYR A 99 6.88 -4.00 4.01
N VAL A 100 5.68 -3.79 4.54
CA VAL A 100 4.63 -4.80 4.62
C VAL A 100 3.71 -4.63 3.43
N HIS A 101 3.47 -5.70 2.67
CA HIS A 101 2.49 -5.69 1.61
C HIS A 101 1.08 -5.70 2.20
N VAL A 102 0.24 -4.77 1.74
CA VAL A 102 -1.08 -4.52 2.34
C VAL A 102 -2.21 -4.93 1.42
N LYS A 103 -2.11 -4.55 0.15
CA LYS A 103 -3.22 -4.74 -0.79
C LYS A 103 -2.69 -4.76 -2.21
N GLN A 104 -3.20 -5.71 -2.99
CA GLN A 104 -3.02 -5.75 -4.43
C GLN A 104 -4.39 -5.52 -5.08
N VAL A 105 -4.43 -4.61 -6.06
CA VAL A 105 -5.61 -4.36 -6.87
C VAL A 105 -5.25 -4.68 -8.31
N GLU A 106 -6.04 -5.57 -8.91
CA GLU A 106 -5.93 -5.95 -10.31
C GLU A 106 -7.00 -5.25 -11.15
N ASN A 107 -6.82 -5.23 -12.47
CA ASN A 107 -7.76 -4.65 -13.43
C ASN A 107 -8.08 -3.17 -13.15
N LEU A 108 -7.03 -2.35 -12.96
CA LEU A 108 -7.19 -0.93 -12.72
C LEU A 108 -7.93 -0.25 -13.88
N PRO A 109 -8.88 0.64 -13.56
CA PRO A 109 -9.63 1.32 -14.60
C PRO A 109 -8.72 2.31 -15.33
N HIS A 110 -8.83 2.35 -16.65
CA HIS A 110 -8.02 3.23 -17.51
C HIS A 110 -8.56 4.67 -17.47
N ASN A 111 -7.67 5.67 -17.37
CA ASN A 111 -8.03 7.10 -17.26
C ASN A 111 -9.10 7.39 -16.20
N ARG A 112 -9.05 6.67 -15.07
CA ARG A 112 -9.98 6.84 -13.97
C ARG A 112 -9.24 6.80 -12.65
N GLU A 113 -9.92 7.37 -11.66
CA GLU A 113 -9.50 7.31 -10.28
C GLU A 113 -9.77 5.93 -9.70
N LEU A 114 -8.80 5.44 -8.94
CA LEU A 114 -8.92 4.27 -8.08
C LEU A 114 -8.82 4.72 -6.62
N CYS A 115 -9.79 4.33 -5.80
CA CYS A 115 -9.76 4.48 -4.36
C CYS A 115 -9.39 3.16 -3.70
N VAL A 116 -8.24 3.11 -3.03
CA VAL A 116 -7.79 1.95 -2.26
C VAL A 116 -8.04 2.23 -0.78
N ALA A 117 -9.16 1.72 -0.26
CA ALA A 117 -9.47 1.80 1.18
C ALA A 117 -8.57 0.84 1.99
N LEU A 118 -8.08 1.33 3.12
CA LEU A 118 -7.13 0.71 4.04
C LEU A 118 -7.58 0.91 5.52
N PRO A 119 -7.33 -0.05 6.41
CA PRO A 119 -7.69 0.01 7.84
C PRO A 119 -6.72 0.87 8.67
N PHE A 120 -6.48 2.13 8.30
CA PHE A 120 -5.68 3.10 9.08
C PHE A 120 -4.28 2.60 9.46
N PHE A 121 -3.46 2.24 8.47
CA PHE A 121 -2.12 1.72 8.73
C PHE A 121 -1.14 2.84 9.15
N PRO A 122 -0.40 2.71 10.28
CA PRO A 122 0.65 3.67 10.64
C PRO A 122 1.82 3.54 9.66
N CYS A 123 2.14 4.61 8.93
CA CYS A 123 3.27 4.61 8.00
C CYS A 123 3.86 6.00 7.78
N ASN A 124 5.14 6.00 7.39
CA ASN A 124 5.86 7.16 6.85
C ASN A 124 6.17 6.99 5.37
N PHE A 125 6.21 5.75 4.90
CA PHE A 125 6.57 5.40 3.53
C PHE A 125 5.51 4.51 2.90
N ILE A 126 5.18 4.81 1.66
CA ILE A 126 4.27 4.02 0.83
C ILE A 126 5.04 3.61 -0.42
N ARG A 127 5.11 2.31 -0.69
CA ARG A 127 5.66 1.74 -1.91
C ARG A 127 4.51 1.26 -2.79
N LEU A 128 4.45 1.81 -4.00
CA LEU A 128 3.49 1.43 -5.03
C LEU A 128 4.25 0.71 -6.13
N GLN A 129 3.88 -0.55 -6.37
CA GLN A 129 4.39 -1.32 -7.49
C GLN A 129 3.28 -1.42 -8.54
N PHE A 130 3.48 -0.76 -9.66
CA PHE A 130 2.57 -0.78 -10.79
C PHE A 130 3.02 -1.85 -11.78
N GLU A 131 2.06 -2.62 -12.28
CA GLU A 131 2.30 -3.61 -13.31
C GLU A 131 1.47 -3.35 -14.56
N ARG A 132 2.05 -3.73 -15.69
CA ARG A 132 1.43 -3.66 -16.99
C ARG A 132 1.78 -4.87 -17.84
N GLN A 133 0.78 -5.37 -18.57
CA GLN A 133 0.92 -6.55 -19.43
C GLN A 133 1.23 -6.20 -20.89
N ALA A 134 0.43 -5.34 -21.53
CA ALA A 134 0.41 -5.22 -22.99
C ALA A 134 1.24 -4.06 -23.59
N LEU A 135 1.62 -3.04 -22.80
CA LEU A 135 2.29 -1.84 -23.29
C LEU A 135 3.63 -1.62 -22.56
N PRO A 136 4.62 -0.99 -23.23
CA PRO A 136 5.98 -0.93 -22.73
C PRO A 136 6.19 0.00 -21.52
N SER A 137 5.29 0.97 -21.30
CA SER A 137 5.44 1.97 -20.23
C SER A 137 4.22 2.03 -19.31
N VAL A 138 4.52 2.26 -18.03
CA VAL A 138 3.55 2.59 -16.99
C VAL A 138 3.45 4.11 -16.90
N ALA A 139 2.24 4.62 -16.80
CA ALA A 139 1.97 6.03 -16.57
C ALA A 139 0.84 6.21 -15.56
N VAL A 140 1.01 7.20 -14.70
CA VAL A 140 0.09 7.58 -13.62
C VAL A 140 0.00 9.09 -13.60
N TYR A 141 -1.22 9.64 -13.55
CA TYR A 141 -1.41 11.09 -13.52
C TYR A 141 -1.00 11.67 -12.18
N ALA A 142 -1.60 11.17 -11.09
CA ALA A 142 -1.35 11.65 -9.74
C ALA A 142 -1.63 10.57 -8.70
N VAL A 143 -1.09 10.77 -7.50
CA VAL A 143 -1.37 9.95 -6.32
C VAL A 143 -1.71 10.89 -5.16
N GLN A 144 -2.70 10.52 -4.36
CA GLN A 144 -3.10 11.27 -3.17
C GLN A 144 -3.32 10.28 -2.03
N PRO A 145 -2.40 10.21 -1.05
CA PRO A 145 -2.65 9.51 0.19
C PRO A 145 -3.57 10.33 1.10
N LEU A 146 -4.52 9.68 1.76
CA LEU A 146 -5.41 10.27 2.75
C LEU A 146 -5.30 9.50 4.06
N GLY A 147 -5.40 10.23 5.16
CA GLY A 147 -5.34 9.66 6.48
C GLY A 147 -5.34 10.73 7.56
N ILE A 148 -5.02 10.32 8.77
CA ILE A 148 -4.94 11.20 9.92
C ILE A 148 -3.47 11.30 10.35
N PRO A 149 -2.85 12.49 10.31
CA PRO A 149 -1.51 12.68 10.86
C PRO A 149 -1.45 12.39 12.35
N SER A 150 -0.32 11.84 12.76
CA SER A 150 -0.03 11.60 14.16
C SER A 150 -0.01 12.91 14.98
N ASP A 151 0.38 14.02 14.34
CA ASP A 151 0.44 15.34 14.98
C ASP A 151 -0.97 15.84 15.35
N ASP A 152 -1.95 15.67 14.46
CA ASP A 152 -3.35 16.01 14.71
C ASP A 152 -3.93 15.14 15.83
N ILE A 153 -3.65 13.83 15.81
CA ILE A 153 -4.11 12.89 16.85
C ILE A 153 -3.57 13.30 18.22
N GLU A 154 -2.30 13.71 18.30
CA GLU A 154 -1.70 14.17 19.54
C GLU A 154 -2.35 15.47 20.06
N VAL A 155 -2.68 16.40 19.17
CA VAL A 155 -3.33 17.66 19.53
C VAL A 155 -4.78 17.46 19.97
N GLU A 156 -5.55 16.62 19.27
CA GLU A 156 -6.98 16.42 19.53
C GLU A 156 -7.25 15.43 20.67
N SER A 157 -6.49 14.35 20.71
CA SER A 157 -6.73 13.20 21.61
C SER A 157 -5.69 13.06 22.72
N GLY A 158 -4.62 13.85 22.68
CA GLY A 158 -3.52 13.80 23.63
C GLY A 158 -2.48 12.71 23.34
N PRO A 159 -1.31 12.78 24.02
CA PRO A 159 -0.17 11.90 23.73
C PRO A 159 -0.42 10.43 24.08
N SER A 160 -1.29 10.14 25.05
CA SER A 160 -1.60 8.76 25.45
C SER A 160 -2.34 8.00 24.35
N LEU A 161 -3.36 8.62 23.74
CA LEU A 161 -4.10 8.00 22.63
C LEU A 161 -3.25 7.93 21.36
N CYS A 162 -2.46 8.95 21.07
CA CYS A 162 -1.48 8.91 19.98
C CYS A 162 -0.49 7.74 20.15
N THR A 163 0.00 7.51 21.37
CA THR A 163 0.90 6.37 21.65
C THR A 163 0.20 5.04 21.37
N VAL A 164 -1.04 4.86 21.82
CA VAL A 164 -1.76 3.60 21.60
C VAL A 164 -2.08 3.41 20.11
N LEU A 165 -2.59 4.43 19.44
CA LEU A 165 -3.02 4.34 18.04
C LEU A 165 -1.88 4.30 17.04
N SER A 166 -0.76 4.98 17.31
CA SER A 166 0.37 5.08 16.39
C SER A 166 1.55 4.20 16.78
N HIS A 167 1.89 4.10 18.07
CA HIS A 167 3.09 3.38 18.52
C HIS A 167 2.80 1.90 18.83
N THR A 168 1.68 1.59 19.50
CA THR A 168 1.32 0.19 19.76
C THR A 168 0.97 -0.55 18.47
N THR A 169 0.21 0.07 17.56
CA THR A 169 -0.10 -0.51 16.24
C THR A 169 1.16 -0.69 15.39
N GLU A 170 2.10 0.25 15.44
CA GLU A 170 3.41 0.10 14.80
C GLU A 170 4.17 -1.09 15.37
N ASN A 171 4.26 -1.22 16.69
CA ASN A 171 4.96 -2.33 17.35
C ASN A 171 4.28 -3.68 17.06
N LEU A 172 2.95 -3.70 16.92
CA LEU A 172 2.22 -4.88 16.52
C LEU A 172 2.56 -5.26 15.08
N LEU A 173 2.52 -4.31 14.13
CA LEU A 173 2.67 -4.58 12.69
C LEU A 173 4.12 -4.74 12.24
N PHE A 174 5.04 -3.96 12.82
CA PHE A 174 6.44 -3.85 12.38
C PHE A 174 7.46 -4.24 13.46
N GLY A 175 7.02 -4.43 14.71
CA GLY A 175 7.87 -4.78 15.85
C GLY A 175 8.32 -6.24 15.89
N THR A 176 9.13 -6.56 16.89
CA THR A 176 9.79 -7.87 17.05
C THR A 176 8.80 -9.01 17.30
N SER A 177 7.63 -8.70 17.86
CA SER A 177 6.55 -9.63 18.17
C SER A 177 6.00 -10.37 16.95
N LEU A 178 5.89 -9.73 15.78
CA LEU A 178 5.55 -10.40 14.51
C LEU A 178 6.79 -10.84 13.71
N ARG A 179 7.92 -10.13 13.82
CA ARG A 179 9.16 -10.52 13.11
C ARG A 179 9.73 -11.85 13.58
N ALA A 180 9.57 -12.20 14.86
CA ALA A 180 10.05 -13.47 15.40
C ALA A 180 9.23 -14.69 14.91
N SER A 181 8.01 -14.47 14.40
CA SER A 181 7.08 -15.53 14.01
C SER A 181 6.85 -15.69 12.50
N GLN A 182 7.52 -14.93 11.63
CA GLN A 182 7.28 -14.99 10.18
C GLN A 182 8.53 -15.29 9.33
N PRO A 183 8.55 -16.41 8.58
CA PRO A 183 9.45 -16.56 7.44
C PRO A 183 8.89 -15.71 6.29
N PHE A 184 9.51 -14.54 6.06
CA PHE A 184 9.34 -13.66 4.90
C PHE A 184 7.91 -13.12 4.69
N MET A 185 7.69 -11.90 5.21
CA MET A 185 6.38 -11.27 5.40
C MET A 185 5.65 -10.89 4.09
N ASP A 186 4.63 -11.67 3.78
CA ASP A 186 3.48 -11.26 2.98
C ASP A 186 2.22 -11.68 3.74
N CYS A 187 1.71 -10.84 4.63
CA CYS A 187 0.62 -11.24 5.53
C CYS A 187 -0.75 -11.32 4.86
N LEU A 188 -0.85 -10.92 3.57
CA LEU A 188 -2.11 -10.81 2.84
C LEU A 188 -2.03 -11.26 1.36
N SER A 189 -0.94 -11.88 0.90
CA SER A 189 -0.88 -12.46 -0.45
C SER A 189 -0.98 -13.99 -0.45
N ASP A 190 -1.86 -14.52 -1.29
CA ASP A 190 -2.07 -15.97 -1.43
C ASP A 190 -0.86 -16.67 -2.08
N ARG A 191 0.02 -15.92 -2.77
CA ARG A 191 0.98 -16.47 -3.74
C ARG A 191 2.46 -16.28 -3.40
N HIS A 192 2.80 -15.60 -2.31
CA HIS A 192 4.19 -15.47 -1.86
C HIS A 192 4.37 -16.05 -0.46
N SER A 193 5.64 -16.32 -0.13
CA SER A 193 6.07 -17.20 0.96
C SER A 193 5.31 -17.04 2.27
N GLY A 194 4.93 -18.18 2.86
CA GLY A 194 4.21 -18.24 4.15
C GLY A 194 2.71 -18.53 4.01
N SER A 195 2.13 -18.46 2.80
CA SER A 195 0.74 -18.90 2.58
C SER A 195 0.58 -20.42 2.77
N PRO A 196 -0.61 -20.93 3.14
CA PRO A 196 -0.86 -22.36 3.28
C PRO A 196 -0.52 -23.17 2.03
N GLU A 197 -0.76 -22.59 0.84
CA GLU A 197 -0.42 -23.18 -0.45
C GLU A 197 1.09 -23.20 -0.71
N TRP A 198 1.81 -22.12 -0.36
CA TRP A 198 3.27 -22.08 -0.43
C TRP A 198 3.92 -23.08 0.53
N MET A 199 3.39 -23.18 1.75
CA MET A 199 3.84 -24.17 2.75
C MET A 199 3.55 -25.61 2.29
N ALA A 200 2.43 -25.85 1.60
CA ALA A 200 2.13 -27.16 1.03
C ALA A 200 3.17 -27.56 -0.03
N GLY A 201 3.62 -26.62 -0.86
CA GLY A 201 4.68 -26.86 -1.86
C GLY A 201 6.08 -27.07 -1.28
N GLN A 202 6.39 -26.43 -0.15
CA GLN A 202 7.71 -26.52 0.52
C GLN A 202 7.85 -27.70 1.50
N ARG A 203 6.73 -28.34 1.90
CA ARG A 203 6.74 -29.46 2.87
C ARG A 203 7.62 -30.63 2.44
N GLY A 204 7.70 -30.95 1.16
CA GLY A 204 8.55 -32.03 0.66
C GLY A 204 10.04 -31.75 0.88
N TYR A 205 10.48 -30.54 0.51
CA TYR A 205 11.90 -30.14 0.59
C TYR A 205 12.42 -30.04 2.03
N LEU A 206 11.59 -29.52 2.95
CA LEU A 206 11.96 -29.40 4.37
C LEU A 206 11.99 -30.73 5.12
N LEU A 207 11.21 -31.73 4.68
CA LEU A 207 11.27 -33.09 5.22
C LEU A 207 12.58 -33.78 4.81
N ASP A 208 12.98 -33.64 3.54
CA ASP A 208 14.22 -34.22 3.03
C ASP A 208 15.46 -33.61 3.72
N GLU A 209 15.47 -32.30 3.95
CA GLU A 209 16.59 -31.64 4.66
C GLU A 209 16.66 -32.08 6.14
N ARG A 210 15.51 -32.35 6.75
CA ARG A 210 15.44 -32.84 8.13
C ARG A 210 15.84 -34.31 8.25
N ILE A 211 15.49 -35.14 7.26
CA ILE A 211 15.92 -36.53 7.16
C ILE A 211 17.44 -36.57 6.93
N ALA A 212 17.98 -35.79 6.00
CA ALA A 212 19.41 -35.71 5.75
C ALA A 212 20.21 -35.30 7.00
N ARG A 213 19.70 -34.34 7.78
CA ARG A 213 20.31 -33.94 9.05
C ARG A 213 20.26 -35.04 10.11
N LEU A 214 19.16 -35.79 10.19
CA LEU A 214 19.02 -36.93 11.10
C LEU A 214 19.95 -38.08 10.71
N GLU A 215 20.08 -38.35 9.41
CA GLU A 215 21.02 -39.36 8.91
C GLU A 215 22.47 -38.98 9.22
N THR A 216 22.87 -37.73 8.99
CA THR A 216 24.22 -37.28 9.39
C THR A 216 24.48 -37.34 10.89
N ALA A 217 23.44 -37.21 11.73
CA ALA A 217 23.58 -37.30 13.18
C ALA A 217 23.56 -38.73 13.72
N LEU A 218 22.98 -39.68 12.97
CA LEU A 218 22.95 -41.11 13.32
C LEU A 218 24.18 -41.87 12.83
N PHE A 219 24.84 -41.36 11.79
CA PHE A 219 26.02 -41.98 11.18
C PHE A 219 27.33 -41.20 11.44
N SER A 220 27.34 -40.25 12.40
CA SER A 220 28.55 -39.61 12.95
C SER A 220 28.99 -40.25 14.26
#